data_AF-A0A1N6EQ81-F1
#
_entry.id   AF-A0A1N6EQ81-F1
#
_cell.length_a   1.000
_cell.length_b   1.000
_cell.length_c   1.000
_cell.angle_alpha   90.00
_cell.angle_beta   90.00
_cell.angle_gamma   90.00
#
_symmetry.space_group_name_H-M   'P 1'
#
loop_
_entity.id
_entity.type
_entity.pdbx_description
1 polymer ?
#
loop_
_entity_poly.entity_id
_entity_poly.type
_entity_poly.pdbx_seq_one_letter_code
_entity_poly.pdbx_strand_id
1 'polypeptide(L)'
;MSDETSPDEGKTSKAEKATFTIMSMMKDEGHCLIEWVAYHNHIGFDNICVYTNNCNDGTDAMLMRLEEMGYCKHFRNDVPEGKKPQPNALSLAEKNPAVMNSEWILTMDADEFVSVKCGRGKIQDLMEELPADTDAVAITWRFFGSSELTDWNPGMVIESYRNAAPDKFRKGWGVKTLFKPFNDMKLGIHRPHMKKAKQIPDRAQQMLRQKWVNGSGEPMPTDFNLSGWRSTKPTLGYKLVELNHYGVKSYEAYLLRRLRGNVNNKVGKYDAAYFSLFDRNEKEASNVLRHARGTRRLMDKMLEDDTLRGLYEAALEYHKGRVEMLRRTGEYDAWLAELKEASQIPIDRLDEVLFTQHLPKIWQEKVREMQEAGVPAKEIAKLINASQTAKKAETREAMRAAAEGRAVATEKQTSAEAAEEFELSDEMKAVIAQKIREGHAEMARLKGKAPPVLVPATGDAPPKSDRPGAKAMPPSEAGADRARQRREKREKPGKVGSPS
;
A
#
# COMPACT_ATOMS: atom_id res chain seq x y z
N MET A 1 -25.58 69.13 12.39
CA MET A 1 -25.29 67.96 13.24
C MET A 1 -25.71 66.73 12.45
N SER A 2 -24.79 66.22 11.65
CA SER A 2 -24.93 64.99 10.87
C SER A 2 -23.94 64.01 11.49
N ASP A 3 -24.46 63.06 12.26
CA ASP A 3 -23.66 62.02 12.90
C ASP A 3 -23.43 60.89 11.90
N GLU A 4 -22.18 60.69 11.53
CA GLU A 4 -21.70 59.54 10.75
C GLU A 4 -21.55 58.33 11.68
N THR A 5 -22.47 57.37 11.59
CA THR A 5 -22.24 56.03 12.14
C THR A 5 -21.52 55.17 11.12
N SER A 6 -20.22 54.97 11.34
CA SER A 6 -19.37 54.02 10.64
C SER A 6 -19.88 52.57 10.82
N PRO A 7 -19.88 51.71 9.78
CA PRO A 7 -20.20 50.31 9.94
C PRO A 7 -19.05 49.55 10.61
N ASP A 8 -19.43 48.71 11.56
CA ASP A 8 -18.61 47.77 12.33
C ASP A 8 -17.82 46.84 11.39
N GLU A 9 -16.50 47.01 11.33
CA GLU A 9 -15.59 46.09 10.67
C GLU A 9 -15.58 44.77 11.44
N GLY A 10 -16.26 43.77 10.89
CA GLY A 10 -16.30 42.41 11.41
C GLY A 10 -14.89 41.89 11.69
N LYS A 11 -14.60 41.66 12.98
CA LYS A 11 -13.44 40.87 13.42
C LYS A 11 -13.53 39.48 12.79
N THR A 12 -12.84 39.27 11.68
CA THR A 12 -12.51 37.92 11.22
C THR A 12 -11.68 37.27 12.32
N SER A 13 -12.27 36.36 13.11
CA SER A 13 -11.55 35.57 14.08
C SER A 13 -10.47 34.80 13.32
N LYS A 14 -9.21 35.16 13.52
CA LYS A 14 -8.07 34.47 12.93
C LYS A 14 -8.15 33.02 13.43
N ALA A 15 -8.35 32.06 12.52
CA ALA A 15 -8.46 30.65 12.88
C ALA A 15 -7.23 30.25 13.71
N GLU A 16 -7.47 29.63 14.87
CA GLU A 16 -6.39 29.21 15.77
C GLU A 16 -5.48 28.21 15.05
N LYS A 17 -4.16 28.34 15.29
CA LYS A 17 -3.14 27.49 14.66
C LYS A 17 -3.16 26.13 15.36
N ALA A 18 -3.36 25.05 14.59
CA ALA A 18 -3.31 23.69 15.14
C ALA A 18 -1.89 23.31 15.57
N THR A 19 -1.72 22.52 16.62
CA THR A 19 -0.39 22.08 17.06
C THR A 19 0.08 20.85 16.26
N PHE A 20 -0.72 19.80 16.16
CA PHE A 20 -0.36 18.52 15.52
C PHE A 20 -1.40 18.10 14.49
N THR A 21 -1.09 18.31 13.22
CA THR A 21 -1.97 17.95 12.11
C THR A 21 -1.60 16.62 11.47
N ILE A 22 -2.59 15.75 11.28
CA ILE A 22 -2.51 14.65 10.31
C ILE A 22 -3.17 15.09 9.00
N MET A 23 -2.49 14.85 7.88
CA MET A 23 -3.08 14.91 6.54
C MET A 23 -3.12 13.51 5.94
N SER A 24 -4.29 13.07 5.51
CA SER A 24 -4.48 11.74 4.93
C SER A 24 -5.35 11.76 3.69
N MET A 25 -5.30 10.68 2.91
CA MET A 25 -6.19 10.43 1.80
C MET A 25 -6.84 9.05 1.95
N MET A 26 -8.14 9.00 1.70
CA MET A 26 -8.92 7.76 1.90
C MET A 26 -9.76 7.42 0.68
N LYS A 27 -10.01 6.12 0.52
CA LYS A 27 -11.00 5.55 -0.39
C LYS A 27 -11.45 4.23 0.19
N ASP A 28 -12.73 4.12 0.50
CA ASP A 28 -13.36 2.88 0.99
C ASP A 28 -12.67 2.31 2.26
N GLU A 29 -12.48 3.15 3.28
CA GLU A 29 -11.82 2.80 4.55
C GLU A 29 -12.78 2.87 5.76
N GLY A 30 -14.10 2.95 5.52
CA GLY A 30 -15.13 3.18 6.55
C GLY A 30 -15.12 2.14 7.67
N HIS A 31 -14.78 0.89 7.36
CA HIS A 31 -14.68 -0.22 8.32
C HIS A 31 -13.69 0.02 9.47
N CYS A 32 -12.61 0.77 9.25
CA CYS A 32 -11.60 1.07 10.28
C CYS A 32 -11.46 2.57 10.59
N LEU A 33 -12.28 3.42 9.96
CA LEU A 33 -12.17 4.87 10.05
C LEU A 33 -12.34 5.40 11.49
N ILE A 34 -13.36 4.93 12.22
CA ILE A 34 -13.67 5.43 13.56
C ILE A 34 -12.53 5.14 14.52
N GLU A 35 -11.96 3.93 14.47
CA GLU A 35 -10.76 3.59 15.26
C GLU A 35 -9.59 4.51 14.89
N TRP A 36 -9.34 4.73 13.60
CA TRP A 36 -8.21 5.53 13.15
C TRP A 36 -8.33 6.99 13.65
N VAL A 37 -9.51 7.61 13.53
CA VAL A 37 -9.75 8.98 14.03
C VAL A 37 -9.69 9.02 15.55
N ALA A 38 -10.32 8.06 16.25
CA ALA A 38 -10.31 8.00 17.71
C ALA A 38 -8.91 7.77 18.27
N TYR A 39 -8.11 6.89 17.67
CA TYR A 39 -6.75 6.61 18.10
C TYR A 39 -5.87 7.86 18.03
N HIS A 40 -5.87 8.54 16.88
CA HIS A 40 -5.00 9.70 16.66
C HIS A 40 -5.41 10.91 17.50
N ASN A 41 -6.72 11.18 17.65
CA ASN A 41 -7.22 12.14 18.63
C ASN A 41 -6.79 11.75 20.05
N HIS A 42 -6.95 10.48 20.43
CA HIS A 42 -6.61 10.00 21.76
C HIS A 42 -5.12 10.21 22.07
N ILE A 43 -4.20 9.94 21.14
CA ILE A 43 -2.76 10.11 21.37
C ILE A 43 -2.27 11.56 21.25
N GLY A 44 -3.17 12.50 20.96
CA GLY A 44 -2.92 13.94 21.10
C GLY A 44 -2.75 14.72 19.80
N PHE A 45 -3.10 14.16 18.64
CA PHE A 45 -3.30 14.96 17.43
C PHE A 45 -4.59 15.76 17.57
N ASP A 46 -4.50 17.07 17.39
CA ASP A 46 -5.60 18.02 17.60
C ASP A 46 -6.29 18.44 16.29
N ASN A 47 -5.72 18.07 15.14
CA ASN A 47 -6.30 18.37 13.83
C ASN A 47 -6.06 17.19 12.88
N ILE A 48 -7.14 16.64 12.33
CA ILE A 48 -7.10 15.54 11.36
C ILE A 48 -7.79 16.02 10.09
N CYS A 49 -7.05 16.14 9.00
CA CYS A 49 -7.57 16.57 7.69
C CYS A 49 -7.55 15.40 6.71
N VAL A 50 -8.71 15.00 6.21
CA VAL A 50 -8.84 13.83 5.33
C VAL A 50 -9.41 14.21 3.98
N TYR A 51 -8.70 13.82 2.92
CA TYR A 51 -9.12 13.98 1.54
C TYR A 51 -9.68 12.66 0.98
N THR A 52 -10.95 12.61 0.58
CA THR A 52 -11.57 11.36 0.08
C THR A 52 -11.64 11.29 -1.44
N ASN A 53 -11.54 10.07 -1.99
CA ASN A 53 -11.60 9.80 -3.42
C ASN A 53 -12.78 8.86 -3.78
N ASN A 54 -13.92 9.42 -4.21
CA ASN A 54 -15.07 8.66 -4.74
C ASN A 54 -15.35 7.36 -3.96
N CYS A 55 -15.76 7.52 -2.69
CA CYS A 55 -16.02 6.38 -1.82
C CYS A 55 -17.37 5.74 -2.14
N ASN A 56 -17.45 4.43 -1.95
CA ASN A 56 -18.62 3.59 -2.20
C ASN A 56 -19.17 2.98 -0.91
N ASP A 57 -18.37 2.95 0.15
CA ASP A 57 -18.73 2.36 1.45
C ASP A 57 -19.24 3.38 2.48
N GLY A 58 -19.39 4.65 2.09
CA GLY A 58 -19.80 5.73 2.99
C GLY A 58 -18.68 6.40 3.81
N THR A 59 -17.40 6.09 3.53
CA THR A 59 -16.24 6.74 4.21
C THR A 59 -16.34 8.27 4.24
N ASP A 60 -16.75 8.89 3.13
CA ASP A 60 -16.91 10.35 3.04
C ASP A 60 -18.09 10.86 3.87
N ALA A 61 -19.23 10.16 3.87
CA ALA A 61 -20.37 10.50 4.73
C ALA A 61 -20.00 10.43 6.23
N MET A 62 -19.26 9.40 6.63
CA MET A 62 -18.75 9.28 8.00
C MET A 62 -17.80 10.42 8.37
N LEU A 63 -16.89 10.80 7.47
CA LEU A 63 -15.95 11.91 7.69
C LEU A 63 -16.65 13.27 7.79
N MET A 64 -17.67 13.52 6.96
CA MET A 64 -18.50 14.73 7.07
C MET A 64 -19.21 14.78 8.44
N ARG A 65 -19.77 13.65 8.90
CA ARG A 65 -20.41 13.61 10.22
C ARG A 65 -19.40 13.80 11.37
N LEU A 66 -18.22 13.19 11.27
CA LEU A 66 -17.14 13.38 12.25
C LEU A 66 -16.62 14.82 12.27
N GLU A 67 -16.64 15.52 11.13
CA GLU A 67 -16.33 16.95 11.07
C GLU A 67 -17.38 17.81 11.77
N GLU A 68 -18.67 17.56 11.54
CA GLU A 68 -19.76 18.23 12.27
C GLU A 68 -19.65 18.03 13.79
N MET A 69 -19.16 16.86 14.21
CA MET A 69 -18.91 16.52 15.60
C MET A 69 -17.58 17.06 16.16
N GLY A 70 -16.75 17.70 15.33
CA GLY A 70 -15.48 18.32 15.72
C GLY A 70 -14.29 17.37 15.87
N TYR A 71 -14.36 16.15 15.34
CA TYR A 71 -13.29 15.15 15.46
C TYR A 71 -12.26 15.15 14.32
N CYS A 72 -12.63 15.68 13.16
CA CYS A 72 -11.74 15.82 12.00
C CYS A 72 -12.25 16.92 11.05
N LYS A 73 -11.62 17.06 9.89
CA LYS A 73 -12.04 17.92 8.78
C LYS A 73 -12.04 17.12 7.49
N HIS A 74 -13.13 17.20 6.74
CA HIS A 74 -13.30 16.47 5.50
C HIS A 74 -13.09 17.37 4.30
N PHE A 75 -12.40 16.84 3.29
CA PHE A 75 -12.23 17.51 2.01
C PHE A 75 -12.48 16.51 0.87
N ARG A 76 -13.22 16.93 -0.15
CA ARG A 76 -13.31 16.17 -1.39
C ARG A 76 -12.02 16.32 -2.20
N ASN A 77 -11.52 15.20 -2.71
CA ASN A 77 -10.46 15.22 -3.71
C ASN A 77 -11.06 14.97 -5.10
N ASP A 78 -11.62 16.02 -5.70
CA ASP A 78 -12.12 15.96 -7.07
C ASP A 78 -10.91 15.91 -8.02
N VAL A 79 -10.65 14.71 -8.54
CA VAL A 79 -9.47 14.44 -9.38
C VAL A 79 -9.80 14.77 -10.83
N PRO A 80 -9.15 15.78 -11.45
CA PRO A 80 -9.36 16.08 -12.86
C PRO A 80 -8.94 14.90 -13.75
N GLU A 81 -9.55 14.78 -14.92
CA GLU A 81 -9.19 13.77 -15.92
C GLU A 81 -7.68 13.79 -16.22
N GLY A 82 -7.09 12.60 -16.34
CA GLY A 82 -5.65 12.43 -16.57
C GLY A 82 -4.74 12.68 -15.36
N LYS A 83 -5.26 13.16 -14.22
CA LYS A 83 -4.48 13.32 -12.98
C LYS A 83 -4.59 12.10 -12.07
N LYS A 84 -3.62 11.98 -11.17
CA LYS A 84 -3.58 10.93 -10.14
C LYS A 84 -4.16 11.47 -8.82
N PRO A 85 -4.96 10.68 -8.09
CA PRO A 85 -5.62 11.13 -6.87
C PRO A 85 -4.65 11.69 -5.80
N GLN A 86 -3.59 10.94 -5.48
CA GLN A 86 -2.67 11.31 -4.40
C GLN A 86 -1.93 12.63 -4.64
N PRO A 87 -1.25 12.85 -5.79
CA PRO A 87 -0.64 14.15 -6.09
C PRO A 87 -1.65 15.31 -6.11
N ASN A 88 -2.90 15.05 -6.50
CA ASN A 88 -3.95 16.08 -6.49
C ASN A 88 -4.30 16.50 -5.06
N ALA A 89 -4.58 15.54 -4.16
CA ALA A 89 -4.89 15.82 -2.75
C ALA A 89 -3.76 16.57 -2.05
N LEU A 90 -2.51 16.16 -2.25
CA LEU A 90 -1.34 16.85 -1.69
C LEU A 90 -1.27 18.30 -2.18
N SER A 91 -1.53 18.55 -3.46
CA SER A 91 -1.56 19.91 -4.02
C SER A 91 -2.73 20.76 -3.52
N LEU A 92 -3.87 20.15 -3.18
CA LEU A 92 -5.01 20.85 -2.57
C LEU A 92 -4.69 21.21 -1.10
N ALA A 93 -4.14 20.25 -0.36
CA ALA A 93 -3.73 20.43 1.03
C ALA A 93 -2.65 21.52 1.19
N GLU A 94 -1.71 21.62 0.25
CA GLU A 94 -0.70 22.71 0.22
C GLU A 94 -1.31 24.12 0.18
N LYS A 95 -2.55 24.25 -0.31
CA LYS A 95 -3.27 25.53 -0.42
C LYS A 95 -4.32 25.70 0.68
N ASN A 96 -4.50 24.70 1.54
CA ASN A 96 -5.56 24.67 2.52
C ASN A 96 -5.05 25.16 3.88
N PRO A 97 -5.55 26.31 4.40
CA PRO A 97 -5.16 26.80 5.71
C PRO A 97 -5.48 25.82 6.85
N ALA A 98 -6.51 24.97 6.70
CA ALA A 98 -6.81 23.95 7.71
C ALA A 98 -5.70 22.91 7.88
N VAL A 99 -4.84 22.74 6.87
CA VAL A 99 -3.66 21.86 6.92
C VAL A 99 -2.38 22.65 7.18
N MET A 100 -2.22 23.80 6.52
CA MET A 100 -0.95 24.54 6.51
C MET A 100 -0.79 25.50 7.69
N ASN A 101 -1.89 25.92 8.34
CA ASN A 101 -1.85 26.70 9.58
C ASN A 101 -1.66 25.78 10.79
N SER A 102 -0.55 25.04 10.78
CA SER A 102 -0.22 24.04 11.79
C SER A 102 1.22 24.19 12.27
N GLU A 103 1.51 23.80 13.51
CA GLU A 103 2.88 23.77 14.01
C GLU A 103 3.63 22.56 13.48
N TRP A 104 2.99 21.39 13.50
CA TRP A 104 3.50 20.15 12.95
C TRP A 104 2.49 19.50 12.01
N ILE A 105 2.99 18.90 10.93
CA ILE A 105 2.19 18.16 9.96
C ILE A 105 2.80 16.76 9.77
N LEU A 106 1.95 15.75 9.77
CA LEU A 106 2.28 14.38 9.37
C LEU A 106 1.36 13.94 8.23
N THR A 107 1.94 13.65 7.07
CA THR A 107 1.20 13.01 5.98
C THR A 107 1.29 11.49 6.15
N MET A 108 0.16 10.81 6.28
CA MET A 108 0.13 9.35 6.49
C MET A 108 -1.11 8.68 5.90
N ASP A 109 -1.01 7.38 5.65
CA ASP A 109 -2.04 6.55 5.04
C ASP A 109 -3.02 6.01 6.10
N ALA A 110 -4.23 5.61 5.68
CA ALA A 110 -5.28 5.11 6.60
C ALA A 110 -4.97 3.73 7.21
N ASP A 111 -3.97 3.03 6.67
CA ASP A 111 -3.45 1.76 7.20
C ASP A 111 -2.20 1.97 8.06
N GLU A 112 -1.98 3.18 8.58
CA GLU A 112 -0.84 3.54 9.43
C GLU A 112 -1.29 4.10 10.79
N PHE A 113 -0.56 3.78 11.86
CA PHE A 113 -0.81 4.25 13.23
C PHE A 113 0.49 4.70 13.89
N VAL A 114 0.52 5.93 14.43
CA VAL A 114 1.68 6.46 15.13
C VAL A 114 1.84 5.76 16.49
N SER A 115 2.96 5.09 16.70
CA SER A 115 3.27 4.33 17.92
C SER A 115 4.34 5.06 18.72
N VAL A 116 3.93 5.92 19.65
CA VAL A 116 4.85 6.61 20.58
C VAL A 116 5.21 5.67 21.73
N LYS A 117 6.50 5.52 21.99
CA LYS A 117 7.08 4.51 22.89
C LYS A 117 7.68 5.11 24.16
N CYS A 118 7.80 6.43 24.22
CA CYS A 118 8.20 7.19 25.40
C CYS A 118 7.00 7.68 26.20
N GLY A 119 7.25 8.10 27.45
CA GLY A 119 6.26 8.67 28.36
C GLY A 119 4.95 7.87 28.44
N ARG A 120 3.84 8.59 28.35
CA ARG A 120 2.47 8.04 28.37
C ARG A 120 2.00 7.61 26.97
N GLY A 121 2.87 7.63 25.96
CA GLY A 121 2.55 7.29 24.57
C GLY A 121 1.75 8.38 23.85
N LYS A 122 1.89 9.64 24.24
CA LYS A 122 1.25 10.79 23.57
C LYS A 122 2.25 11.52 22.68
N ILE A 123 1.75 12.19 21.65
CA ILE A 123 2.60 12.97 20.75
C ILE A 123 3.36 14.08 21.50
N GLN A 124 2.77 14.64 22.55
CA GLN A 124 3.43 15.61 23.43
C GLN A 124 4.63 15.00 24.16
N ASP A 125 4.50 13.77 24.67
CA ASP A 125 5.61 13.07 25.33
C ASP A 125 6.76 12.84 24.34
N LEU A 126 6.46 12.58 23.05
CA LEU A 126 7.49 12.51 22.01
C LEU A 126 8.17 13.86 21.86
N MET A 127 7.43 14.95 21.74
CA MET A 127 8.02 16.28 21.51
C MET A 127 8.91 16.74 22.67
N GLU A 128 8.59 16.36 23.90
CA GLU A 128 9.40 16.66 25.10
C GLU A 128 10.75 15.92 25.11
N GLU A 129 10.82 14.72 24.51
CA GLU A 129 12.04 13.90 24.44
C GLU A 129 12.95 14.27 23.25
N LEU A 130 12.44 15.00 22.26
CA LEU A 130 13.21 15.41 21.09
C LEU A 130 14.09 16.63 21.39
N PRO A 131 15.23 16.80 20.68
CA PRO A 131 15.99 18.05 20.72
C PRO A 131 15.10 19.25 20.40
N ALA A 132 15.20 20.32 21.22
CA ALA A 132 14.31 21.49 21.13
C ALA A 132 14.33 22.19 19.76
N ASP A 133 15.43 22.07 19.03
CA ASP A 133 15.65 22.65 17.69
C ASP A 133 15.27 21.71 16.54
N THR A 134 14.56 20.61 16.83
CA THR A 134 14.07 19.67 15.79
C THR A 134 13.08 20.36 14.86
N ASP A 135 13.29 20.19 13.55
CA ASP A 135 12.39 20.66 12.48
C ASP A 135 11.57 19.53 11.87
N ALA A 136 12.09 18.30 11.91
CA ALA A 136 11.46 17.13 11.31
C ALA A 136 11.88 15.82 11.97
N VAL A 137 10.94 14.88 12.06
CA VAL A 137 11.14 13.53 12.59
C VAL A 137 10.85 12.52 11.49
N ALA A 138 11.87 11.79 11.04
CA ALA A 138 11.74 10.67 10.11
C ALA A 138 11.28 9.41 10.88
N ILE A 139 9.97 9.20 10.91
CA ILE A 139 9.33 8.08 11.61
C ILE A 139 9.40 6.85 10.70
N THR A 140 10.19 5.85 11.09
CA THR A 140 10.37 4.63 10.28
C THR A 140 9.17 3.69 10.45
N TRP A 141 8.73 3.08 9.36
CA TRP A 141 7.68 2.07 9.40
C TRP A 141 8.09 0.82 10.16
N ARG A 142 7.13 0.24 10.88
CA ARG A 142 7.11 -1.16 11.29
C ARG A 142 5.97 -1.86 10.59
N PHE A 143 6.28 -2.78 9.68
CA PHE A 143 5.24 -3.55 8.98
C PHE A 143 4.61 -4.58 9.92
N PHE A 144 3.29 -4.59 9.96
CA PHE A 144 2.50 -5.60 10.65
C PHE A 144 1.92 -6.58 9.64
N GLY A 145 1.98 -7.87 9.97
CA GLY A 145 1.37 -8.92 9.19
C GLY A 145 -0.10 -9.14 9.56
N SER A 146 -0.67 -10.15 8.93
CA SER A 146 -2.01 -10.67 9.13
C SER A 146 -2.28 -11.20 10.52
N SER A 147 -1.23 -11.44 11.32
CA SER A 147 -1.32 -12.21 12.57
C SER A 147 -2.04 -13.55 12.36
N GLU A 148 -1.85 -14.14 11.17
CA GLU A 148 -2.46 -15.39 10.72
C GLU A 148 -4.00 -15.37 10.62
N LEU A 149 -4.61 -14.20 10.78
CA LEU A 149 -6.06 -14.04 10.66
C LEU A 149 -6.48 -14.18 9.20
N THR A 150 -7.22 -15.25 8.90
CA THR A 150 -7.77 -15.47 7.55
C THR A 150 -8.96 -14.55 7.30
N ASP A 151 -9.97 -14.64 8.15
CA ASP A 151 -11.24 -13.94 7.95
C ASP A 151 -11.10 -12.42 7.98
N TRP A 152 -11.96 -11.73 7.24
CA TRP A 152 -12.17 -10.31 7.42
C TRP A 152 -12.66 -10.05 8.84
N ASN A 153 -12.01 -9.10 9.51
CA ASN A 153 -12.25 -8.78 10.90
C ASN A 153 -12.63 -7.30 11.04
N PRO A 154 -13.86 -6.98 11.46
CA PRO A 154 -14.30 -5.60 11.72
C PRO A 154 -13.82 -5.03 13.07
N GLY A 155 -13.10 -5.82 13.87
CA GLY A 155 -12.53 -5.38 15.13
C GLY A 155 -11.41 -4.34 14.94
N MET A 156 -10.95 -3.77 16.06
CA MET A 156 -9.88 -2.78 16.06
C MET A 156 -8.60 -3.37 15.45
N VAL A 157 -8.02 -2.67 14.47
CA VAL A 157 -6.75 -2.96 13.80
C VAL A 157 -5.65 -3.15 14.84
N ILE A 158 -5.53 -2.24 15.82
CA ILE A 158 -4.45 -2.29 16.82
C ILE A 158 -4.54 -3.51 17.73
N GLU A 159 -5.75 -4.07 17.93
CA GLU A 159 -5.98 -5.27 18.74
C GLU A 159 -5.88 -6.57 17.94
N SER A 160 -6.19 -6.51 16.64
CA SER A 160 -6.29 -7.68 15.77
C SER A 160 -4.93 -8.09 15.22
N TYR A 161 -4.10 -7.12 14.85
CA TYR A 161 -2.82 -7.36 14.19
C TYR A 161 -1.67 -7.00 15.13
N ARG A 162 -1.13 -8.00 15.82
CA ARG A 162 -0.13 -7.82 16.90
C ARG A 162 1.28 -8.23 16.53
N ASN A 163 1.43 -8.97 15.43
CA ASN A 163 2.72 -9.45 14.99
C ASN A 163 3.25 -8.59 13.83
N ALA A 164 4.54 -8.32 13.89
CA ALA A 164 5.23 -7.38 13.02
C ALA A 164 6.58 -7.91 12.57
N ALA A 165 7.13 -7.24 11.55
CA ALA A 165 8.49 -7.43 11.10
C ALA A 165 9.49 -7.09 12.23
N PRO A 166 10.68 -7.72 12.26
CA PRO A 166 11.77 -7.34 13.14
C PRO A 166 12.46 -6.06 12.64
N ASP A 167 13.28 -5.43 13.48
CA ASP A 167 13.93 -4.15 13.17
C ASP A 167 14.79 -4.20 11.91
N LYS A 168 15.43 -5.34 11.64
CA LYS A 168 16.32 -5.58 10.50
C LYS A 168 15.59 -5.84 9.17
N PHE A 169 14.26 -5.73 9.12
CA PHE A 169 13.48 -5.84 7.88
C PHE A 169 13.68 -4.63 6.95
N ARG A 170 14.71 -4.71 6.10
CA ARG A 170 15.16 -3.60 5.22
C ARG A 170 14.08 -3.07 4.27
N LYS A 171 13.18 -3.93 3.80
CA LYS A 171 12.08 -3.52 2.90
C LYS A 171 11.09 -2.60 3.62
N GLY A 172 10.96 -2.72 4.95
CA GLY A 172 10.13 -1.89 5.80
C GLY A 172 10.75 -0.56 6.23
N TRP A 173 11.99 -0.23 5.87
CA TRP A 173 12.63 1.01 6.33
C TRP A 173 12.17 2.30 5.62
N GLY A 174 11.01 2.30 4.94
CA GLY A 174 10.43 3.56 4.48
C GLY A 174 10.01 4.44 5.67
N VAL A 175 9.92 5.75 5.45
CA VAL A 175 9.54 6.70 6.50
C VAL A 175 8.31 7.52 6.09
N LYS A 176 7.60 8.01 7.10
CA LYS A 176 6.80 9.23 7.03
C LYS A 176 7.47 10.29 7.89
N THR A 177 7.26 11.55 7.58
CA THR A 177 7.88 12.66 8.31
C THR A 177 6.82 13.48 9.02
N LEU A 178 6.99 13.64 10.34
CA LEU A 178 6.35 14.70 11.12
C LEU A 178 7.25 15.94 11.05
N PHE A 179 6.76 17.07 10.55
CA PHE A 179 7.61 18.23 10.27
C PHE A 179 6.92 19.57 10.55
N LYS A 180 7.71 20.61 10.81
CA LYS A 180 7.24 22.00 10.85
C LYS A 180 7.06 22.53 9.42
N PRO A 181 5.89 23.05 9.01
CA PRO A 181 5.74 23.63 7.68
C PRO A 181 6.66 24.85 7.49
N PHE A 182 7.17 25.03 6.27
CA PHE A 182 8.12 26.10 5.94
C PHE A 182 7.80 26.73 4.58
N ASN A 183 8.30 27.95 4.36
CA ASN A 183 8.07 28.69 3.12
C ASN A 183 8.54 27.91 1.88
N ASP A 184 7.82 28.06 0.77
CA ASP A 184 8.11 27.40 -0.51
C ASP A 184 8.11 25.86 -0.46
N MET A 185 7.53 25.25 0.58
CA MET A 185 7.40 23.81 0.63
C MET A 185 6.37 23.25 -0.38
N LYS A 186 6.51 21.97 -0.64
CA LYS A 186 5.59 21.08 -1.36
C LYS A 186 5.32 19.87 -0.48
N LEU A 187 4.05 19.49 -0.30
CA LEU A 187 3.71 18.28 0.43
C LEU A 187 4.10 17.05 -0.38
N GLY A 188 4.63 16.06 0.32
CA GLY A 188 4.91 14.73 -0.22
C GLY A 188 4.35 13.67 0.71
N ILE A 189 4.10 12.48 0.16
CA ILE A 189 3.51 11.38 0.92
C ILE A 189 4.47 10.80 1.97
N HIS A 190 5.78 10.96 1.79
CA HIS A 190 6.80 10.48 2.74
C HIS A 190 7.43 11.62 3.53
N ARG A 191 7.53 12.81 2.93
CA ARG A 191 8.29 13.95 3.44
C ARG A 191 7.90 15.24 2.73
N PRO A 192 8.13 16.41 3.35
CA PRO A 192 8.08 17.68 2.65
C PRO A 192 9.24 17.78 1.63
N HIS A 193 9.00 18.53 0.57
CA HIS A 193 10.00 18.90 -0.41
C HIS A 193 10.05 20.43 -0.54
N MET A 194 11.16 20.94 -1.05
CA MET A 194 11.30 22.36 -1.35
C MET A 194 11.05 22.60 -2.84
N LYS A 195 10.15 23.54 -3.17
CA LYS A 195 9.83 23.90 -4.56
C LYS A 195 11.08 24.45 -5.25
N LYS A 196 11.37 23.95 -6.44
CA LYS A 196 12.52 24.38 -7.26
C LYS A 196 13.90 24.24 -6.58
N ALA A 197 14.05 23.34 -5.59
CA ALA A 197 15.33 23.17 -4.88
C ALA A 197 16.50 22.77 -5.79
N LYS A 198 16.22 22.08 -6.91
CA LYS A 198 17.25 21.71 -7.89
C LYS A 198 17.70 22.87 -8.78
N GLN A 199 16.88 23.91 -8.89
CA GLN A 199 17.14 25.06 -9.76
C GLN A 199 17.64 26.29 -8.98
N ILE A 200 17.34 26.38 -7.68
CA ILE A 200 17.66 27.55 -6.85
C ILE A 200 18.54 27.10 -5.68
N PRO A 201 19.85 27.38 -5.70
CA PRO A 201 20.79 26.94 -4.65
C PRO A 201 20.37 27.31 -3.23
N ASP A 202 19.86 28.53 -3.01
CA ASP A 202 19.42 28.99 -1.69
C ASP A 202 18.30 28.13 -1.10
N ARG A 203 17.42 27.60 -1.94
CA ARG A 203 16.34 26.70 -1.54
C ARG A 203 16.86 25.32 -1.16
N ALA A 204 17.87 24.81 -1.86
CA ALA A 204 18.57 23.60 -1.43
C ALA A 204 19.27 23.80 -0.09
N GLN A 205 19.95 24.95 0.09
CA GLN A 205 20.61 25.29 1.35
C GLN A 205 19.62 25.41 2.51
N GLN A 206 18.41 25.95 2.28
CA GLN A 206 17.37 25.97 3.29
C GLN A 206 16.93 24.57 3.74
N MET A 207 16.83 23.60 2.81
CA MET A 207 16.55 22.21 3.18
C MET A 207 17.69 21.58 3.98
N LEU A 208 18.94 21.86 3.62
CA LEU A 208 20.12 21.36 4.33
C LEU A 208 20.25 21.92 5.75
N ARG A 209 19.69 23.11 6.02
CA ARG A 209 19.68 23.71 7.36
C ARG A 209 18.65 23.09 8.32
N GLN A 210 17.66 22.36 7.81
CA GLN A 210 16.66 21.73 8.68
C GLN A 210 17.27 20.63 9.54
N LYS A 211 16.90 20.61 10.82
CA LYS A 211 17.37 19.61 11.78
C LYS A 211 16.42 18.43 11.82
N TRP A 212 16.82 17.37 11.15
CA TRP A 212 16.07 16.12 11.07
C TRP A 212 16.60 15.12 12.09
N VAL A 213 15.70 14.40 12.74
CA VAL A 213 16.01 13.28 13.63
C VAL A 213 15.26 12.02 13.21
N ASN A 214 15.77 10.84 13.55
CA ASN A 214 15.06 9.57 13.33
C ASN A 214 14.04 9.29 14.45
N GLY A 215 13.33 8.17 14.37
CA GLY A 215 12.38 7.72 15.40
C GLY A 215 13.01 7.40 16.77
N SER A 216 14.33 7.50 16.93
CA SER A 216 15.03 7.42 18.22
C SER A 216 15.47 8.79 18.76
N GLY A 217 15.17 9.89 18.06
CA GLY A 217 15.64 11.24 18.40
C GLY A 217 17.09 11.52 17.98
N GLU A 218 17.72 10.62 17.21
CA GLU A 218 19.11 10.78 16.78
C GLU A 218 19.19 11.58 15.47
N PRO A 219 20.18 12.46 15.29
CA PRO A 219 20.33 13.27 14.08
C PRO A 219 20.41 12.43 12.80
N MET A 220 19.69 12.88 11.78
CA MET A 220 19.78 12.33 10.42
C MET A 220 20.92 13.01 9.64
N PRO A 221 21.61 12.28 8.73
CA PRO A 221 22.60 12.89 7.84
C PRO A 221 21.98 13.99 6.98
N THR A 222 22.68 15.11 6.79
CA THR A 222 22.16 16.30 6.09
C THR A 222 21.67 15.98 4.68
N ASP A 223 22.33 15.07 3.95
CA ASP A 223 21.94 14.67 2.59
C ASP A 223 20.58 13.95 2.55
N PHE A 224 20.15 13.36 3.69
CA PHE A 224 18.80 12.82 3.81
C PHE A 224 17.76 13.90 3.50
N ASN A 225 17.99 15.15 3.92
CA ASN A 225 17.08 16.27 3.71
C ASN A 225 16.84 16.58 2.23
N LEU A 226 17.71 16.16 1.31
CA LEU A 226 17.53 16.43 -0.12
C LEU A 226 16.65 15.40 -0.83
N SER A 227 16.78 14.11 -0.49
CA SER A 227 16.10 13.03 -1.23
C SER A 227 15.77 11.75 -0.46
N GLY A 228 16.22 11.63 0.79
CA GLY A 228 15.97 10.45 1.61
C GLY A 228 14.49 10.19 1.85
N TRP A 229 14.04 8.97 1.56
CA TRP A 229 12.69 8.47 1.86
C TRP A 229 12.70 7.14 2.63
N ARG A 230 13.90 6.64 2.96
CA ARG A 230 14.10 5.40 3.71
C ARG A 230 15.23 5.56 4.71
N SER A 231 15.05 4.98 5.88
CA SER A 231 16.14 4.72 6.80
C SER A 231 17.16 3.75 6.20
N THR A 232 18.38 3.86 6.70
CA THR A 232 19.53 3.02 6.37
C THR A 232 20.03 2.38 7.66
N LYS A 233 21.02 1.46 7.58
CA LYS A 233 21.57 0.85 8.81
C LYS A 233 22.00 1.90 9.84
N PRO A 234 22.73 2.97 9.47
CA PRO A 234 23.14 4.01 10.44
C PRO A 234 22.03 4.94 10.91
N THR A 235 20.92 5.04 10.17
CA THR A 235 19.86 6.03 10.47
C THR A 235 18.59 5.38 11.02
N LEU A 236 18.60 4.07 11.21
CA LEU A 236 17.47 3.31 11.72
C LEU A 236 17.21 3.64 13.19
N GLY A 237 16.02 4.13 13.51
CA GLY A 237 15.62 4.45 14.88
C GLY A 237 14.15 4.17 15.14
N TYR A 238 13.88 3.47 16.24
CA TYR A 238 12.54 3.06 16.71
C TYR A 238 12.37 3.25 18.23
N LYS A 239 13.29 3.96 18.90
CA LYS A 239 13.31 4.02 20.37
C LYS A 239 12.17 4.87 20.94
N LEU A 240 11.90 6.03 20.34
CA LEU A 240 10.91 6.98 20.83
C LEU A 240 9.58 6.87 20.09
N VAL A 241 9.62 6.64 18.77
CA VAL A 241 8.44 6.53 17.92
C VAL A 241 8.69 5.61 16.73
N GLU A 242 7.66 4.89 16.33
CA GLU A 242 7.61 4.16 15.06
C GLU A 242 6.24 4.32 14.40
N LEU A 243 6.15 4.02 13.11
CA LEU A 243 4.88 4.08 12.39
C LEU A 243 4.42 2.66 12.07
N ASN A 244 3.44 2.15 12.81
CA ASN A 244 2.88 0.84 12.55
C ASN A 244 2.15 0.89 11.21
N HIS A 245 2.51 0.00 10.28
CA HIS A 245 1.93 -0.04 8.94
C HIS A 245 1.26 -1.40 8.71
N TYR A 246 -0.08 -1.38 8.64
CA TYR A 246 -0.96 -2.51 8.47
C TYR A 246 -1.34 -2.70 7.00
N GLY A 247 -0.34 -2.80 6.13
CA GLY A 247 -0.53 -2.84 4.67
C GLY A 247 -1.26 -4.09 4.16
N VAL A 248 -1.18 -5.21 4.89
CA VAL A 248 -1.83 -6.47 4.47
C VAL A 248 -3.12 -6.77 5.23
N LYS A 249 -3.18 -6.53 6.56
CA LYS A 249 -4.29 -6.97 7.43
C LYS A 249 -4.57 -8.47 7.24
N SER A 250 -5.80 -8.93 7.46
CA SER A 250 -6.17 -10.34 7.25
C SER A 250 -6.08 -10.76 5.77
N TYR A 251 -6.06 -12.07 5.52
CA TYR A 251 -5.98 -12.60 4.15
C TYR A 251 -7.16 -12.11 3.30
N GLU A 252 -8.37 -12.11 3.85
CA GLU A 252 -9.54 -11.61 3.13
C GLU A 252 -9.52 -10.10 2.91
N ALA A 253 -9.05 -9.32 3.89
CA ALA A 253 -8.88 -7.88 3.72
C ALA A 253 -7.88 -7.58 2.59
N TYR A 254 -6.80 -8.36 2.49
CA TYR A 254 -5.84 -8.24 1.40
C TYR A 254 -6.44 -8.62 0.04
N LEU A 255 -7.22 -9.70 -0.05
CA LEU A 255 -7.89 -10.12 -1.28
C LEU A 255 -8.95 -9.10 -1.74
N LEU A 256 -9.68 -8.47 -0.81
CA LEU A 256 -10.56 -7.35 -1.15
C LEU A 256 -9.78 -6.18 -1.74
N ARG A 257 -8.61 -5.86 -1.18
CA ARG A 257 -7.70 -4.83 -1.72
C ARG A 257 -7.20 -5.18 -3.12
N ARG A 258 -6.91 -6.47 -3.39
CA ARG A 258 -6.56 -6.99 -4.72
C ARG A 258 -7.68 -6.74 -5.74
N LEU A 259 -8.94 -6.97 -5.36
CA LEU A 259 -10.10 -6.71 -6.23
C LEU A 259 -10.41 -5.21 -6.44
N ARG A 260 -10.19 -4.37 -5.42
CA ARG A 260 -10.41 -2.91 -5.49
C ARG A 260 -9.44 -2.19 -6.42
N GLY A 261 -8.23 -2.74 -6.60
CA GLY A 261 -7.11 -2.05 -7.25
C GLY A 261 -6.41 -1.04 -6.32
N ASN A 262 -5.46 -0.26 -6.86
CA ASN A 262 -4.65 0.70 -6.08
C ASN A 262 -4.93 2.15 -6.52
N VAL A 263 -4.70 3.12 -5.62
CA VAL A 263 -4.82 4.58 -5.84
C VAL A 263 -3.98 5.15 -7.01
N ASN A 264 -3.05 4.35 -7.54
CA ASN A 264 -2.22 4.69 -8.71
C ASN A 264 -2.65 3.95 -9.99
N ASN A 265 -3.79 3.27 -10.01
CA ASN A 265 -4.31 2.46 -11.13
C ASN A 265 -3.30 1.45 -11.69
N LYS A 266 -2.45 0.88 -10.81
CA LYS A 266 -1.53 -0.20 -11.16
C LYS A 266 -2.25 -1.53 -11.06
N VAL A 267 -2.64 -2.10 -12.21
CA VAL A 267 -3.18 -3.46 -12.33
C VAL A 267 -2.16 -4.46 -11.79
N GLY A 268 -2.62 -5.47 -11.05
CA GLY A 268 -1.76 -6.55 -10.55
C GLY A 268 -0.83 -6.19 -9.39
N LYS A 269 -1.01 -5.02 -8.74
CA LYS A 269 -0.11 -4.61 -7.64
C LYS A 269 -0.15 -5.54 -6.43
N TYR A 270 -1.33 -6.03 -6.08
CA TYR A 270 -1.54 -6.84 -4.88
C TYR A 270 -1.60 -8.31 -5.29
N ASP A 271 -0.45 -8.97 -5.25
CA ASP A 271 -0.23 -10.37 -5.59
C ASP A 271 0.43 -11.12 -4.42
N ALA A 272 0.59 -12.44 -4.55
CA ALA A 272 1.25 -13.26 -3.54
C ALA A 272 2.71 -12.85 -3.28
N ALA A 273 3.41 -12.31 -4.28
CA ALA A 273 4.76 -11.78 -4.12
C ALA A 273 4.79 -10.55 -3.19
N TYR A 274 3.83 -9.63 -3.33
CA TYR A 274 3.68 -8.52 -2.38
C TYR A 274 3.31 -9.05 -0.99
N PHE A 275 2.38 -10.00 -0.88
CA PHE A 275 1.95 -10.54 0.40
C PHE A 275 3.12 -11.20 1.15
N SER A 276 3.88 -12.11 0.51
CA SER A 276 5.08 -12.72 1.09
C SER A 276 6.13 -11.70 1.55
N LEU A 277 6.27 -10.55 0.88
CA LEU A 277 7.22 -9.53 1.30
C LEU A 277 6.76 -8.77 2.55
N PHE A 278 5.47 -8.50 2.69
CA PHE A 278 4.96 -7.51 3.66
C PHE A 278 4.04 -8.09 4.76
N ASP A 279 3.55 -9.33 4.61
CA ASP A 279 2.92 -10.10 5.69
C ASP A 279 4.00 -10.59 6.66
N ARG A 280 4.37 -9.76 7.62
CA ARG A 280 5.49 -9.99 8.54
C ARG A 280 4.99 -10.17 9.97
N ASN A 281 5.20 -11.37 10.51
CA ASN A 281 4.63 -11.82 11.79
C ASN A 281 5.71 -12.32 12.78
N GLU A 282 6.99 -11.99 12.56
CA GLU A 282 8.09 -12.60 13.29
C GLU A 282 8.27 -12.09 14.73
N LYS A 283 7.76 -10.90 15.05
CA LYS A 283 7.91 -10.27 16.37
C LYS A 283 6.58 -9.71 16.85
N GLU A 284 6.18 -10.08 18.06
CA GLU A 284 5.05 -9.42 18.73
C GLU A 284 5.39 -7.94 19.02
N ALA A 285 4.47 -7.05 18.66
CA ALA A 285 4.61 -5.60 18.79
C ALA A 285 3.34 -5.00 19.40
N SER A 286 3.30 -4.95 20.73
CA SER A 286 2.10 -4.60 21.51
C SER A 286 2.02 -3.15 21.98
N ASN A 287 2.96 -2.27 21.61
CA ASN A 287 3.03 -0.90 22.16
C ASN A 287 1.71 -0.13 22.04
N VAL A 288 1.06 -0.21 20.88
CA VAL A 288 -0.22 0.48 20.61
C VAL A 288 -1.40 -0.02 21.46
N LEU A 289 -1.31 -1.23 22.02
CA LEU A 289 -2.36 -1.80 22.89
C LEU A 289 -2.53 -1.00 24.18
N ARG A 290 -1.50 -0.25 24.62
CA ARG A 290 -1.61 0.63 25.77
C ARG A 290 -2.68 1.72 25.58
N HIS A 291 -3.04 2.01 24.34
CA HIS A 291 -4.08 2.97 23.97
C HIS A 291 -5.44 2.32 23.70
N ALA A 292 -5.56 0.99 23.61
CA ALA A 292 -6.79 0.31 23.20
C ALA A 292 -8.02 0.72 24.03
N ARG A 293 -7.88 0.77 25.38
CA ARG A 293 -8.97 1.21 26.26
C ARG A 293 -9.34 2.68 26.03
N GLY A 294 -8.36 3.54 25.73
CA GLY A 294 -8.56 4.97 25.48
C GLY A 294 -9.23 5.24 24.15
N THR A 295 -8.76 4.56 23.10
CA THR A 295 -9.36 4.55 21.77
C THR A 295 -10.80 4.07 21.84
N ARG A 296 -11.06 2.91 22.44
CA ARG A 296 -12.42 2.36 22.56
C ARG A 296 -13.39 3.33 23.22
N ARG A 297 -13.01 3.94 24.35
CA ARG A 297 -13.86 4.96 25.01
C ARG A 297 -14.23 6.11 24.08
N LEU A 298 -13.29 6.55 23.23
CA LEU A 298 -13.56 7.64 22.29
C LEU A 298 -14.41 7.17 21.10
N MET A 299 -14.18 5.94 20.61
CA MET A 299 -15.06 5.31 19.61
C MET A 299 -16.49 5.17 20.12
N ASP A 300 -16.66 4.66 21.35
CA ASP A 300 -17.97 4.51 21.99
C ASP A 300 -18.66 5.88 22.09
N LYS A 301 -17.91 6.93 22.47
CA LYS A 301 -18.42 8.30 22.54
C LYS A 301 -18.85 8.84 21.16
N MET A 302 -18.08 8.59 20.11
CA MET A 302 -18.45 8.96 18.74
C MET A 302 -19.72 8.24 18.29
N LEU A 303 -19.84 6.95 18.63
CA LEU A 303 -20.97 6.08 18.26
C LEU A 303 -22.22 6.26 19.13
N GLU A 304 -22.20 7.16 20.12
CA GLU A 304 -23.42 7.65 20.76
C GLU A 304 -24.30 8.42 19.77
N ASP A 305 -23.71 9.03 18.72
CA ASP A 305 -24.44 9.67 17.64
C ASP A 305 -25.09 8.65 16.70
N ASP A 306 -26.42 8.64 16.64
CA ASP A 306 -27.21 7.71 15.81
C ASP A 306 -26.86 7.77 14.33
N THR A 307 -26.55 8.97 13.82
CA THR A 307 -26.23 9.15 12.40
C THR A 307 -24.90 8.50 12.06
N LEU A 308 -23.85 8.79 12.83
CA LEU A 308 -22.54 8.18 12.65
C LEU A 308 -22.58 6.67 12.86
N ARG A 309 -23.32 6.19 13.86
CA ARG A 309 -23.51 4.75 14.11
C ARG A 309 -24.15 4.06 12.90
N GLY A 310 -25.25 4.60 12.36
CA GLY A 310 -25.91 4.04 11.19
C GLY A 310 -25.00 4.01 9.95
N LEU A 311 -24.22 5.08 9.73
CA LEU A 311 -23.23 5.13 8.65
C LEU A 311 -22.11 4.09 8.84
N TYR A 312 -21.63 3.89 10.07
CA TYR A 312 -20.60 2.90 10.37
C TYR A 312 -21.11 1.48 10.15
N GLU A 313 -22.30 1.15 10.64
CA GLU A 313 -22.93 -0.15 10.43
C GLU A 313 -23.14 -0.44 8.94
N ALA A 314 -23.58 0.56 8.16
CA ALA A 314 -23.70 0.45 6.71
C ALA A 314 -22.35 0.17 6.02
N ALA A 315 -21.28 0.84 6.46
CA ALA A 315 -19.93 0.56 5.96
C ALA A 315 -19.49 -0.88 6.29
N LEU A 316 -19.72 -1.35 7.52
CA LEU A 316 -19.40 -2.72 7.92
C LEU A 316 -20.16 -3.76 7.08
N GLU A 317 -21.46 -3.57 6.86
CA GLU A 317 -22.26 -4.47 6.04
C GLU A 317 -21.83 -4.42 4.57
N TYR A 318 -21.46 -3.25 4.03
CA TYR A 318 -20.87 -3.14 2.70
C TYR A 318 -19.62 -4.01 2.56
N HIS A 319 -18.66 -3.89 3.48
CA HIS A 319 -17.42 -4.66 3.43
C HIS A 319 -17.67 -6.15 3.61
N LYS A 320 -18.55 -6.55 4.53
CA LYS A 320 -18.98 -7.94 4.70
C LYS A 320 -19.61 -8.51 3.42
N GLY A 321 -20.50 -7.77 2.76
CA GLY A 321 -21.07 -8.17 1.46
C GLY A 321 -20.01 -8.35 0.37
N ARG A 322 -18.95 -7.51 0.37
CA ARG A 322 -17.80 -7.67 -0.53
C ARG A 322 -17.01 -8.94 -0.24
N VAL A 323 -16.84 -9.33 1.02
CA VAL A 323 -16.22 -10.61 1.41
C VAL A 323 -17.06 -11.79 0.91
N GLU A 324 -18.38 -11.74 1.09
CA GLU A 324 -19.28 -12.79 0.59
C GLU A 324 -19.22 -12.92 -0.93
N MET A 325 -19.15 -11.80 -1.66
CA MET A 325 -18.91 -11.79 -3.10
C MET A 325 -17.58 -12.43 -3.47
N LEU A 326 -16.51 -12.08 -2.75
CA LEU A 326 -15.17 -12.66 -2.92
C LEU A 326 -15.21 -14.18 -2.72
N ARG A 327 -15.82 -14.69 -1.63
CA ARG A 327 -15.94 -16.13 -1.35
C ARG A 327 -16.71 -16.90 -2.43
N ARG A 328 -17.58 -16.22 -3.17
CA ARG A 328 -18.34 -16.79 -4.29
C ARG A 328 -17.62 -16.68 -5.64
N THR A 329 -16.47 -16.00 -5.71
CA THR A 329 -15.61 -16.12 -6.89
C THR A 329 -15.02 -17.52 -6.84
N GLY A 330 -15.22 -18.34 -7.88
CA GLY A 330 -14.66 -19.71 -7.93
C GLY A 330 -13.12 -19.80 -7.83
N GLU A 331 -12.46 -18.66 -7.63
CA GLU A 331 -11.03 -18.44 -7.44
C GLU A 331 -10.63 -18.27 -5.96
N TYR A 332 -11.58 -18.08 -5.03
CA TYR A 332 -11.29 -17.73 -3.63
C TYR A 332 -10.35 -18.73 -2.97
N ASP A 333 -10.66 -20.02 -3.02
CA ASP A 333 -9.87 -21.06 -2.37
C ASP A 333 -8.45 -21.13 -2.96
N ALA A 334 -8.32 -20.97 -4.28
CA ALA A 334 -7.04 -20.95 -4.97
C ALA A 334 -6.20 -19.74 -4.56
N TRP A 335 -6.78 -18.53 -4.53
CA TRP A 335 -6.08 -17.33 -4.07
C TRP A 335 -5.73 -17.38 -2.59
N LEU A 336 -6.62 -17.91 -1.75
CA LEU A 336 -6.33 -18.06 -0.32
C LEU A 336 -5.18 -19.04 -0.09
N ALA A 337 -5.17 -20.18 -0.80
CA ALA A 337 -4.06 -21.13 -0.74
C ALA A 337 -2.75 -20.49 -1.21
N GLU A 338 -2.78 -19.74 -2.31
CA GLU A 338 -1.63 -18.98 -2.84
C GLU A 338 -1.06 -18.02 -1.79
N LEU A 339 -1.91 -17.25 -1.10
CA LEU A 339 -1.48 -16.33 -0.05
C LEU A 339 -0.94 -17.06 1.19
N LYS A 340 -1.55 -18.19 1.57
CA LYS A 340 -1.08 -19.01 2.70
C LYS A 340 0.28 -19.62 2.41
N GLU A 341 0.55 -20.05 1.18
CA GLU A 341 1.89 -20.48 0.79
C GLU A 341 2.88 -19.31 0.84
N ALA A 342 2.48 -18.14 0.34
CA ALA A 342 3.30 -16.94 0.33
C ALA A 342 3.69 -16.46 1.74
N SER A 343 2.78 -16.58 2.73
CA SER A 343 3.07 -16.18 4.12
C SER A 343 4.13 -17.04 4.81
N GLN A 344 4.33 -18.28 4.35
CA GLN A 344 5.33 -19.18 4.89
C GLN A 344 6.76 -18.83 4.47
N ILE A 345 6.96 -17.84 3.60
CA ILE A 345 8.30 -17.41 3.19
C ILE A 345 8.97 -16.65 4.35
N PRO A 346 10.04 -17.20 4.95
CA PRO A 346 10.71 -16.56 6.06
C PRO A 346 11.49 -15.33 5.59
N ILE A 347 11.71 -14.39 6.51
CA ILE A 347 12.32 -13.09 6.22
C ILE A 347 13.72 -13.17 5.57
N ASP A 348 14.46 -14.23 5.86
CA ASP A 348 15.81 -14.48 5.34
C ASP A 348 15.84 -15.07 3.92
N ARG A 349 14.66 -15.46 3.38
CA ARG A 349 14.50 -15.96 2.01
C ARG A 349 13.72 -15.00 1.09
N LEU A 350 13.53 -13.74 1.49
CA LEU A 350 12.82 -12.76 0.66
C LEU A 350 13.56 -12.35 -0.62
N ASP A 351 14.84 -12.69 -0.75
CA ASP A 351 15.62 -12.56 -1.98
C ASP A 351 15.26 -13.61 -3.04
N GLU A 352 14.53 -14.66 -2.64
CA GLU A 352 14.00 -15.71 -3.51
C GLU A 352 12.63 -15.35 -4.09
N VAL A 353 11.99 -14.29 -3.58
CA VAL A 353 10.68 -13.82 -4.04
C VAL A 353 10.84 -12.95 -5.27
N LEU A 354 10.33 -13.44 -6.40
CA LEU A 354 10.29 -12.69 -7.65
C LEU A 354 9.23 -11.59 -7.59
N PHE A 355 9.65 -10.39 -7.21
CA PHE A 355 8.78 -9.21 -7.16
C PHE A 355 9.11 -8.24 -8.29
N THR A 356 8.34 -8.26 -9.37
CA THR A 356 8.71 -7.58 -10.64
C THR A 356 8.22 -6.15 -10.76
N GLN A 357 7.18 -5.77 -10.01
CA GLN A 357 6.42 -4.54 -10.22
C GLN A 357 7.21 -3.23 -10.03
N HIS A 358 8.34 -3.31 -9.31
CA HIS A 358 9.22 -2.17 -9.05
C HIS A 358 10.41 -2.11 -10.02
N LEU A 359 10.58 -3.13 -10.87
CA LEU A 359 11.69 -3.22 -11.80
C LEU A 359 11.45 -2.31 -13.01
N PRO A 360 12.51 -1.76 -13.63
CA PRO A 360 12.42 -1.10 -14.93
C PRO A 360 11.80 -2.03 -16.00
N LYS A 361 11.17 -1.46 -17.03
CA LYS A 361 10.48 -2.22 -18.09
C LYS A 361 11.36 -3.29 -18.73
N ILE A 362 12.63 -2.96 -19.02
CA ILE A 362 13.60 -3.91 -19.58
C ILE A 362 13.78 -5.15 -18.70
N TRP A 363 13.82 -4.98 -17.37
CA TRP A 363 13.90 -6.11 -16.45
C TRP A 363 12.60 -6.89 -16.38
N GLN A 364 11.44 -6.23 -16.49
CA GLN A 364 10.15 -6.93 -16.59
C GLN A 364 10.08 -7.78 -17.85
N GLU A 365 10.58 -7.28 -18.98
CA GLU A 365 10.68 -8.03 -20.24
C GLU A 365 11.63 -9.22 -20.12
N LYS A 366 12.83 -9.03 -19.54
CA LYS A 366 13.78 -10.13 -19.31
C LYS A 366 13.27 -11.18 -18.34
N VAL A 367 12.52 -10.78 -17.32
CA VAL A 367 11.82 -11.72 -16.44
C VAL A 367 10.83 -12.55 -17.24
N ARG A 368 10.02 -11.92 -18.10
CA ARG A 368 9.07 -12.62 -18.97
C ARG A 368 9.79 -13.62 -19.89
N GLU A 369 10.86 -13.21 -20.56
CA GLU A 369 11.68 -14.10 -21.41
C GLU A 369 12.20 -15.31 -20.63
N MET A 370 12.75 -15.09 -19.42
CA MET A 370 13.25 -16.18 -18.57
C MET A 370 12.11 -17.10 -18.09
N GLN A 371 10.93 -16.56 -17.77
CA GLN A 371 9.77 -17.36 -17.39
C GLN A 371 9.23 -18.19 -18.56
N GLU A 372 9.13 -17.61 -19.75
CA GLU A 372 8.75 -18.32 -20.99
C GLU A 372 9.75 -19.45 -21.31
N ALA A 373 11.03 -19.25 -20.96
CA ALA A 373 12.06 -20.26 -21.06
C ALA A 373 12.02 -21.33 -19.96
N GLY A 374 11.12 -21.23 -18.98
CA GLY A 374 10.99 -22.17 -17.87
C GLY A 374 12.02 -21.99 -16.75
N VAL A 375 12.72 -20.85 -16.70
CA VAL A 375 13.65 -20.56 -15.59
C VAL A 375 12.86 -20.38 -14.30
N PRO A 376 13.21 -21.08 -13.20
CA PRO A 376 12.48 -20.97 -11.94
C PRO A 376 12.47 -19.53 -11.39
N ALA A 377 11.31 -19.07 -10.89
CA ALA A 377 11.13 -17.71 -10.39
C ALA A 377 12.16 -17.31 -9.31
N LYS A 378 12.53 -18.26 -8.44
CA LYS A 378 13.58 -18.10 -7.42
C LYS A 378 14.96 -17.81 -8.01
N GLU A 379 15.32 -18.43 -9.13
CA GLU A 379 16.60 -18.14 -9.79
C GLU A 379 16.61 -16.75 -10.42
N ILE A 380 15.50 -16.38 -11.06
CA ILE A 380 15.30 -15.04 -11.62
C ILE A 380 15.41 -13.98 -10.52
N ALA A 381 14.78 -14.20 -9.36
CA ALA A 381 14.83 -13.30 -8.23
C ALA A 381 16.26 -13.09 -7.69
N LYS A 382 17.02 -14.19 -7.53
CA LYS A 382 18.42 -14.14 -7.09
C LYS A 382 19.30 -13.37 -8.07
N LEU A 383 19.11 -13.59 -9.37
CA LEU A 383 19.85 -12.89 -10.42
C LEU A 383 19.61 -11.37 -10.38
N ILE A 384 18.36 -10.95 -10.23
CA ILE A 384 18.00 -9.52 -10.09
C ILE A 384 18.65 -8.93 -8.84
N ASN A 385 18.57 -9.62 -7.70
CA ASN A 385 19.13 -9.13 -6.44
C ASN A 385 20.65 -9.02 -6.49
N ALA A 386 21.33 -9.97 -7.14
CA ALA A 386 22.77 -9.92 -7.38
C ALA A 386 23.15 -8.71 -8.25
N SER A 387 22.45 -8.48 -9.36
CA SER A 387 22.66 -7.34 -10.25
C SER A 387 22.52 -5.99 -9.53
N GLN A 388 21.47 -5.83 -8.72
CA GLN A 388 21.26 -4.60 -7.95
C GLN A 388 22.33 -4.39 -6.87
N THR A 389 22.91 -5.47 -6.35
CA THR A 389 23.97 -5.40 -5.33
C THR A 389 25.30 -5.00 -5.95
N ALA A 390 25.67 -5.59 -7.09
CA ALA A 390 26.86 -5.26 -7.85
C ALA A 390 26.87 -3.77 -8.25
N LYS A 391 25.78 -3.27 -8.84
CA LYS A 391 25.66 -1.86 -9.24
C LYS A 391 25.79 -0.88 -8.07
N LYS A 392 25.26 -1.25 -6.89
CA LYS A 392 25.41 -0.45 -5.66
C LYS A 392 26.85 -0.44 -5.12
N ALA A 393 27.59 -1.52 -5.33
CA ALA A 393 29.02 -1.58 -4.99
C ALA A 393 29.84 -0.69 -5.94
N GLU A 394 29.63 -0.81 -7.25
CA GLU A 394 30.26 0.04 -8.28
C GLU A 394 29.99 1.53 -8.04
N THR A 395 28.73 1.89 -7.74
CA THR A 395 28.37 3.30 -7.47
C THR A 395 29.07 3.81 -6.20
N ARG A 396 29.23 2.98 -5.18
CA ARG A 396 29.95 3.34 -3.94
C ARG A 396 31.45 3.47 -4.17
N GLU A 397 32.03 2.60 -5.00
CA GLU A 397 33.43 2.64 -5.39
C GLU A 397 33.73 3.87 -6.24
N ALA A 398 32.87 4.20 -7.22
CA ALA A 398 32.96 5.42 -8.00
C ALA A 398 32.86 6.69 -7.13
N MET A 399 31.94 6.72 -6.15
CA MET A 399 31.84 7.82 -5.19
C MET A 399 33.08 7.92 -4.28
N ARG A 400 33.69 6.78 -3.88
CA ARG A 400 34.95 6.77 -3.12
C ARG A 400 36.13 7.26 -3.97
N ALA A 401 36.25 6.79 -5.20
CA ALA A 401 37.31 7.20 -6.13
C ALA A 401 37.24 8.70 -6.46
N ALA A 402 36.03 9.23 -6.64
CA ALA A 402 35.79 10.65 -6.82
C ALA A 402 36.15 11.47 -5.57
N ALA A 403 35.85 10.95 -4.37
CA ALA A 403 36.24 11.58 -3.10
C ALA A 403 37.76 11.53 -2.85
N GLU A 404 38.47 10.57 -3.43
CA GLU A 404 39.94 10.40 -3.34
C GLU A 404 40.72 11.16 -4.45
N GLY A 405 40.04 11.98 -5.27
CA GLY A 405 40.69 12.83 -6.28
C GLY A 405 41.25 12.06 -7.49
N ARG A 406 40.86 10.80 -7.70
CA ARG A 406 41.24 10.03 -8.89
C ARG A 406 40.28 10.37 -10.02
N ALA A 407 40.80 10.95 -11.10
CA ALA A 407 40.00 11.35 -12.26
C ALA A 407 39.27 10.14 -12.87
N VAL A 408 37.95 10.19 -12.88
CA VAL A 408 37.10 9.30 -13.68
C VAL A 408 36.82 10.05 -14.99
N ALA A 409 37.24 9.47 -16.11
CA ALA A 409 36.91 10.00 -17.43
C ALA A 409 35.38 10.15 -17.57
N THR A 410 34.96 11.34 -17.97
CA THR A 410 33.59 11.81 -18.09
C THR A 410 32.81 11.14 -19.23
N GLU A 411 31.55 10.76 -18.99
CA GLU A 411 30.34 11.31 -19.66
C GLU A 411 29.09 10.44 -19.39
N LYS A 412 28.20 10.91 -18.51
CA LYS A 412 26.76 11.13 -18.80
C LYS A 412 26.05 11.70 -17.56
N GLN A 413 25.55 12.92 -17.78
CA GLN A 413 24.58 13.74 -17.06
C GLN A 413 24.01 13.28 -15.71
N THR A 414 24.24 14.14 -14.72
CA THR A 414 23.42 14.32 -13.53
C THR A 414 22.05 14.88 -13.89
N SER A 415 20.99 14.09 -13.79
CA SER A 415 19.61 14.57 -13.83
C SER A 415 18.65 13.46 -13.38
N ALA A 416 17.53 13.85 -12.79
CA ALA A 416 16.43 12.95 -12.42
C ALA A 416 15.62 12.42 -13.63
N GLU A 417 16.23 12.43 -14.81
CA GLU A 417 15.80 11.76 -16.04
C GLU A 417 16.61 10.47 -16.30
N ALA A 418 17.61 10.12 -15.48
CA ALA A 418 18.35 8.86 -15.55
C ALA A 418 17.54 7.59 -15.18
N ALA A 419 16.21 7.68 -15.18
CA ALA A 419 15.32 6.55 -14.98
C ALA A 419 14.97 5.82 -16.31
N GLU A 420 15.36 6.35 -17.48
CA GLU A 420 14.89 5.81 -18.77
C GLU A 420 15.92 5.11 -19.67
N GLU A 421 17.20 5.03 -19.33
CA GLU A 421 18.13 4.10 -20.00
C GLU A 421 18.79 3.16 -18.98
N PHE A 422 18.04 2.14 -18.56
CA PHE A 422 18.62 1.03 -17.80
C PHE A 422 19.18 0.02 -18.80
N GLU A 423 20.40 0.21 -19.29
CA GLU A 423 21.08 -0.84 -20.05
C GLU A 423 21.65 -1.91 -19.10
N LEU A 424 21.39 -3.18 -19.42
CA LEU A 424 22.04 -4.32 -18.77
C LEU A 424 23.51 -4.39 -19.18
N SER A 425 24.42 -4.68 -18.25
CA SER A 425 25.82 -4.95 -18.61
C SER A 425 25.92 -6.18 -19.51
N ASP A 426 26.95 -6.26 -20.36
CA ASP A 426 27.13 -7.39 -21.27
C ASP A 426 27.34 -8.71 -20.53
N GLU A 427 28.01 -8.66 -19.38
CA GLU A 427 28.13 -9.79 -18.46
C GLU A 427 26.75 -10.26 -17.97
N MET A 428 25.88 -9.33 -17.56
CA MET A 428 24.52 -9.67 -17.14
C MET A 428 23.67 -10.22 -18.29
N LYS A 429 23.82 -9.67 -19.50
CA LYS A 429 23.16 -10.21 -20.71
C LYS A 429 23.62 -11.64 -20.97
N ALA A 430 24.91 -11.94 -20.82
CA ALA A 430 25.47 -13.28 -21.01
C ALA A 430 24.91 -14.28 -19.98
N VAL A 431 24.82 -13.88 -18.70
CA VAL A 431 24.23 -14.72 -17.64
C VAL A 431 22.74 -14.98 -17.89
N ILE A 432 21.96 -13.96 -18.27
CA ILE A 432 20.53 -14.12 -18.63
C ILE A 432 20.38 -15.08 -19.82
N ALA A 433 21.19 -14.90 -20.86
CA ALA A 433 21.16 -15.76 -22.04
C ALA A 433 21.52 -17.21 -21.70
N GLN A 434 22.47 -17.42 -20.78
CA GLN A 434 22.78 -18.77 -20.27
C GLN A 434 21.60 -19.38 -19.53
N LYS A 435 20.95 -18.63 -18.63
CA LYS A 435 19.79 -19.11 -17.88
C LYS A 435 18.63 -19.50 -18.78
N ILE A 436 18.35 -18.71 -19.81
CA ILE A 436 17.34 -19.04 -20.82
C ILE A 436 17.67 -20.37 -21.53
N ARG A 437 18.94 -20.58 -21.91
CA ARG A 437 19.37 -21.85 -22.52
C ARG A 437 19.20 -23.04 -21.57
N GLU A 438 19.57 -22.88 -20.31
CA GLU A 438 19.41 -23.90 -19.26
C GLU A 438 17.93 -24.25 -19.05
N GLY A 439 17.06 -23.24 -18.95
CA GLY A 439 15.61 -23.44 -18.81
C GLY A 439 15.01 -24.20 -19.99
N HIS A 440 15.34 -23.82 -21.22
CA HIS A 440 14.91 -24.54 -22.42
C HIS A 440 15.38 -26.00 -22.42
N ALA A 441 16.64 -26.25 -22.02
CA ALA A 441 17.20 -27.60 -21.96
C ALA A 441 16.47 -28.48 -20.93
N GLU A 442 16.17 -27.96 -19.74
CA GLU A 442 15.44 -28.71 -18.71
C GLU A 442 13.98 -28.94 -19.11
N MET A 443 13.31 -27.96 -19.71
CA MET A 443 11.97 -28.13 -20.27
C MET A 443 11.93 -29.22 -21.35
N ALA A 444 12.92 -29.27 -22.23
CA ALA A 444 13.06 -30.34 -23.23
C ALA A 444 13.30 -31.71 -22.57
N ARG A 445 14.13 -31.76 -21.52
CA ARG A 445 14.39 -32.98 -20.75
C ARG A 445 13.14 -33.51 -20.04
N LEU A 446 12.33 -32.64 -19.44
CA LEU A 446 11.07 -33.00 -18.78
C LEU A 446 10.03 -33.47 -19.79
N LYS A 447 9.95 -32.86 -20.97
CA LYS A 447 9.13 -33.36 -22.09
C LYS A 447 9.60 -34.72 -22.61
N GLY A 448 10.90 -35.00 -22.55
CA GLY A 448 11.49 -36.31 -22.91
C GLY A 448 11.26 -37.42 -21.86
N LYS A 449 10.74 -37.08 -20.67
CA LYS A 449 10.39 -38.03 -19.59
C LYS A 449 8.87 -38.21 -19.47
N ALA A 450 8.17 -38.43 -20.59
CA ALA A 450 6.80 -38.95 -20.51
C ALA A 450 6.80 -40.26 -19.68
N PRO A 451 5.81 -40.50 -18.80
CA PRO A 451 5.73 -41.77 -18.08
C PRO A 451 5.63 -42.92 -19.09
N PRO A 452 6.14 -44.12 -18.77
CA PRO A 452 6.01 -45.25 -19.68
C PRO A 452 4.54 -45.46 -19.99
N VAL A 453 4.23 -45.56 -21.28
CA VAL A 453 2.94 -46.05 -21.75
C VAL A 453 2.74 -47.40 -21.08
N LEU A 454 1.70 -47.53 -20.24
CA LEU A 454 1.24 -48.83 -19.76
C LEU A 454 0.86 -49.64 -21.00
N VAL A 455 1.76 -50.52 -21.43
CA VAL A 455 1.46 -51.54 -22.42
C VAL A 455 0.39 -52.44 -21.79
N PRO A 456 -0.76 -52.66 -22.44
CA PRO A 456 -1.73 -53.61 -21.92
C PRO A 456 -1.05 -54.97 -21.84
N ALA A 457 -1.07 -55.59 -20.67
CA ALA A 457 -0.68 -56.98 -20.54
C ALA A 457 -1.55 -57.81 -21.50
N THR A 458 -0.91 -58.51 -22.44
CA THR A 458 -1.52 -59.62 -23.16
C THR A 458 -1.77 -60.72 -22.13
N GLY A 459 -2.95 -60.68 -21.52
CA GLY A 459 -3.45 -61.67 -20.58
C GLY A 459 -4.70 -62.30 -21.16
N ASP A 460 -4.70 -63.63 -21.18
CA ASP A 460 -5.74 -64.50 -21.71
C ASP A 460 -7.17 -64.11 -21.31
N ALA A 461 -8.09 -64.32 -22.25
CA ALA A 461 -9.52 -64.13 -22.05
C ALA A 461 -10.04 -64.99 -20.88
N PRO A 462 -10.78 -64.42 -19.92
CA PRO A 462 -11.46 -65.22 -18.91
C PRO A 462 -12.68 -65.92 -19.53
N PRO A 463 -13.06 -67.12 -19.04
CA PRO A 463 -14.18 -67.86 -19.59
C PRO A 463 -15.51 -67.13 -19.30
N LYS A 464 -16.42 -67.18 -20.27
CA LYS A 464 -17.79 -66.69 -20.15
C LYS A 464 -18.48 -67.40 -18.99
N SER A 465 -19.00 -66.63 -18.03
CA SER A 465 -19.93 -67.14 -17.02
C SER A 465 -21.35 -66.65 -17.31
N ASP A 466 -22.26 -67.61 -17.36
CA ASP A 466 -23.69 -67.44 -17.56
C ASP A 466 -24.33 -66.55 -16.49
N ARG A 467 -25.23 -65.65 -16.93
CA ARG A 467 -26.22 -65.03 -16.04
C ARG A 467 -27.63 -65.23 -16.60
N PRO A 468 -28.57 -65.78 -15.82
CA PRO A 468 -29.98 -65.75 -16.13
C PRO A 468 -30.58 -64.37 -15.80
N GLY A 469 -31.62 -64.00 -16.53
CA GLY A 469 -32.11 -62.64 -16.69
C GLY A 469 -32.75 -61.98 -15.47
N ALA A 470 -32.82 -60.65 -15.54
CA ALA A 470 -33.71 -59.82 -14.76
C ALA A 470 -34.31 -58.74 -15.66
N LYS A 471 -35.61 -58.53 -15.47
CA LYS A 471 -36.56 -57.83 -16.34
C LYS A 471 -36.34 -56.32 -16.40
N ALA A 472 -36.81 -55.76 -17.51
CA ALA A 472 -36.91 -54.34 -17.81
C ALA A 472 -37.85 -53.58 -16.85
N MET A 473 -37.48 -52.34 -16.53
CA MET A 473 -38.40 -51.26 -16.14
C MET A 473 -38.23 -50.08 -17.12
N PRO A 474 -39.32 -49.37 -17.48
CA PRO A 474 -39.30 -48.35 -18.53
C PRO A 474 -38.78 -46.98 -18.01
N PRO A 475 -38.31 -46.10 -18.91
CA PRO A 475 -37.82 -44.77 -18.54
C PRO A 475 -38.95 -43.77 -18.31
N SER A 476 -38.77 -42.94 -17.28
CA SER A 476 -39.62 -41.79 -16.96
C SER A 476 -39.37 -40.62 -17.92
N GLU A 477 -40.45 -40.05 -18.45
CA GLU A 477 -40.48 -38.79 -19.19
C GLU A 477 -40.15 -37.59 -18.27
N ALA A 478 -39.05 -36.91 -18.52
CA ALA A 478 -38.87 -35.49 -18.18
C ALA A 478 -37.61 -34.96 -18.89
N GLY A 479 -37.78 -34.11 -19.90
CA GLY A 479 -36.65 -33.36 -20.47
C GLY A 479 -36.68 -33.15 -21.98
N ALA A 480 -37.81 -32.79 -22.56
CA ALA A 480 -37.86 -32.32 -23.94
C ALA A 480 -38.83 -31.14 -24.09
N ASP A 481 -38.61 -30.08 -23.33
CA ASP A 481 -39.27 -28.80 -23.62
C ASP A 481 -38.36 -27.61 -23.29
N ARG A 482 -37.40 -27.35 -24.17
CA ARG A 482 -36.64 -26.08 -24.19
C ARG A 482 -36.03 -25.71 -25.53
N ALA A 483 -36.56 -26.24 -26.63
CA ALA A 483 -36.04 -26.00 -27.99
C ALA A 483 -37.12 -25.59 -29.00
N ARG A 484 -38.21 -24.94 -28.58
CA ARG A 484 -39.27 -24.46 -29.49
C ARG A 484 -39.81 -23.05 -29.26
N GLN A 485 -39.01 -22.16 -28.69
CA GLN A 485 -39.31 -20.71 -28.68
C GLN A 485 -38.08 -19.89 -29.04
N ARG A 486 -37.57 -20.05 -30.27
CA ARG A 486 -36.57 -19.14 -30.85
C ARG A 486 -36.50 -19.26 -32.37
N ARG A 487 -37.65 -19.27 -33.04
CA ARG A 487 -37.73 -19.09 -34.49
C ARG A 487 -39.15 -18.73 -34.90
N GLU A 488 -39.49 -17.46 -34.71
CA GLU A 488 -40.55 -16.76 -35.45
C GLU A 488 -40.61 -15.32 -34.92
N LYS A 489 -39.88 -14.43 -35.59
CA LYS A 489 -40.17 -12.99 -35.69
C LYS A 489 -39.18 -12.35 -36.66
N ARG A 490 -39.41 -12.60 -37.94
CA ARG A 490 -39.07 -11.70 -39.03
C ARG A 490 -40.23 -11.80 -40.02
N GLU A 491 -41.11 -10.80 -40.02
CA GLU A 491 -41.38 -10.00 -41.20
C GLU A 491 -42.30 -8.80 -40.87
N LYS A 492 -41.93 -7.67 -41.48
CA LYS A 492 -42.53 -6.32 -41.50
C LYS A 492 -43.65 -6.30 -42.56
N PRO A 493 -44.58 -5.30 -42.62
CA PRO A 493 -44.22 -3.90 -42.93
C PRO A 493 -45.20 -2.79 -42.43
N GLY A 494 -44.80 -1.52 -42.63
CA GLY A 494 -45.75 -0.39 -42.67
C GLY A 494 -45.25 0.90 -42.03
N LYS A 495 -45.38 2.02 -42.75
CA LYS A 495 -44.77 3.35 -42.57
C LYS A 495 -45.49 4.29 -41.58
N VAL A 496 -44.86 5.48 -41.43
CA VAL A 496 -45.37 6.82 -41.02
C VAL A 496 -45.12 7.10 -39.53
N GLY A 497 -44.50 8.18 -39.06
CA GLY A 497 -44.01 9.45 -39.60
C GLY A 497 -43.57 10.31 -38.38
N SER A 498 -42.52 11.11 -38.49
CA SER A 498 -41.97 12.01 -37.44
C SER A 498 -42.85 13.27 -37.23
N PRO A 499 -42.47 14.26 -36.39
CA PRO A 499 -42.12 14.25 -34.96
C PRO A 499 -42.89 15.35 -34.16
N SER A 500 -42.80 15.32 -32.82
CA SER A 500 -42.83 16.51 -31.93
C SER A 500 -42.19 16.12 -30.60
#